data_AF-A0A1H6IUW7-F1
#
_entry.id   AF-A0A1H6IUW7-F1
#
_cell.length_a   1.000
_cell.length_b   1.000
_cell.length_c   1.000
_cell.angle_alpha   90.00
_cell.angle_beta   90.00
_cell.angle_gamma   90.00
#
_symmetry.space_group_name_H-M   'P 1'
#
loop_
_entity.id
_entity.type
_entity.pdbx_description
1 polymer ?
#
loop_
_entity_poly.entity_id
_entity_poly.type
_entity_poly.pdbx_seq_one_letter_code
_entity_poly.pdbx_strand_id
1 'polypeptide(L)' 'MIIISHSLSQILDSDMIYVMKKGEVVENGTHEELYEKDGTYREIFDASARSLNLDRLVKTYKDE' A
#
# COMPACT_ATOMS: atom_id res chain seq x y z
N MET A 1 16.50 -6.04 1.04
CA MET A 1 16.81 -4.59 0.97
C MET A 1 15.85 -3.87 1.90
N ILE A 2 16.28 -2.85 2.64
CA ILE A 2 15.38 -2.08 3.51
C ILE A 2 15.12 -0.74 2.83
N ILE A 3 13.84 -0.41 2.60
CA ILE A 3 13.40 0.82 1.95
C ILE A 3 12.38 1.49 2.86
N ILE A 4 12.50 2.81 3.01
CA ILE A 4 11.46 3.65 3.61
C ILE A 4 10.83 4.41 2.46
N SER A 5 9.57 4.12 2.15
CA SER A 5 8.91 4.72 0.99
C SER A 5 7.42 4.98 1.24
N HIS A 6 6.92 5.99 0.54
CA HIS A 6 5.48 6.25 0.37
C HIS A 6 5.01 5.86 -1.05
N SER A 7 5.90 5.36 -1.91
CA SER A 7 5.59 4.93 -3.28
C SER A 7 4.92 3.57 -3.29
N LEU A 8 3.70 3.50 -3.83
CA LEU A 8 2.94 2.24 -3.89
C LEU A 8 3.68 1.15 -4.65
N SER A 9 4.38 1.47 -5.75
CA SER A 9 5.11 0.46 -6.54
C SER A 9 6.20 -0.24 -5.72
N GLN A 10 6.91 0.51 -4.87
CA GLN A 10 7.96 -0.08 -4.02
C GLN A 10 7.36 -0.84 -2.83
N ILE A 11 6.24 -0.37 -2.30
CA ILE A 11 5.52 -1.02 -1.21
C ILE A 11 4.93 -2.36 -1.69
N LEU A 12 4.37 -2.41 -2.90
CA LEU A 12 3.77 -3.62 -3.49
C LEU A 12 4.79 -4.70 -3.82
N ASP A 13 6.01 -4.32 -4.21
CA ASP A 13 7.10 -5.24 -4.56
C ASP A 13 7.91 -5.71 -3.32
N SER A 14 7.50 -5.29 -2.11
CA SER A 14 8.23 -5.62 -0.89
C SER A 14 7.82 -7.00 -0.34
N ASP A 15 8.82 -7.83 -0.02
CA ASP A 15 8.60 -9.13 0.64
C ASP A 15 7.92 -9.01 2.02
N MET A 16 8.18 -7.89 2.72
CA MET A 16 7.67 -7.62 4.06
C MET A 16 7.49 -6.12 4.26
N ILE A 17 6.33 -5.71 4.78
CA ILE A 17 5.97 -4.32 5.04
C ILE A 17 5.85 -4.09 6.55
N TYR A 18 6.35 -2.94 7.01
CA TYR A 18 6.18 -2.46 8.39
C TYR A 18 5.53 -1.09 8.37
N VAL A 19 4.33 -0.98 8.95
CA VAL A 19 3.56 0.26 8.99
C VAL A 19 3.88 1.00 10.27
N MET A 20 4.31 2.25 10.14
CA MET A 20 4.60 3.12 11.27
C MET A 20 3.51 4.16 11.48
N LYS A 21 3.08 4.33 12.73
CA LYS A 21 2.17 5.40 13.16
C LYS A 21 2.63 5.95 14.49
N LYS A 22 2.80 7.28 14.57
CA LYS A 22 3.22 7.98 15.81
C LYS A 22 4.52 7.44 16.43
N GLY A 23 5.46 6.98 15.60
CA GLY A 23 6.77 6.47 16.05
C GLY A 23 6.78 5.00 16.44
N GLU A 24 5.66 4.29 16.32
CA GLU A 24 5.56 2.86 16.63
C GLU A 24 5.18 2.05 15.39
N VAL A 25 5.64 0.80 15.33
CA VAL A 25 5.18 -0.17 14.33
C VAL A 25 3.82 -0.67 14.75
N VAL A 26 2.79 -0.34 13.98
CA VAL A 26 1.40 -0.72 14.28
C VAL A 26 0.96 -1.97 13.53
N GLU A 27 1.54 -2.25 12.37
CA GLU A 27 1.22 -3.42 11.55
C GLU A 27 2.45 -3.92 10.81
N ASN A 28 2.48 -5.22 10.52
CA ASN A 28 3.48 -5.83 9.67
C ASN A 28 2.91 -7.08 8.98
N GLY A 29 3.38 -7.36 7.76
CA GLY A 29 2.96 -8.50 6.93
C GLY A 29 3.30 -8.28 5.46
N THR A 30 2.80 -9.15 4.59
CA THR A 30 2.80 -8.90 3.14
C THR A 30 1.73 -7.87 2.76
N HIS A 31 1.75 -7.42 1.50
CA HIS A 31 0.71 -6.52 0.99
C HIS A 31 -0.69 -7.13 1.19
N GLU A 32 -0.88 -8.38 0.78
CA GLU A 32 -2.17 -9.08 0.81
C GLU A 32 -2.69 -9.20 2.25
N GLU A 33 -1.83 -9.66 3.17
CA GLU A 33 -2.19 -9.81 4.58
C GLU A 33 -2.60 -8.48 5.24
N LEU A 34 -1.91 -7.40 4.90
CA LEU A 34 -2.18 -6.08 5.47
C LEU A 34 -3.39 -5.41 4.81
N TYR A 35 -3.64 -5.68 3.53
CA TYR A 35 -4.80 -5.14 2.82
C TYR A 35 -6.10 -5.81 3.32
N GLU A 36 -6.08 -7.12 3.58
CA GLU A 36 -7.23 -7.85 4.13
C GLU A 36 -7.59 -7.45 5.56
N LYS A 37 -6.61 -6.99 6.35
CA LYS A 37 -6.81 -6.57 7.75
C LYS A 37 -7.62 -5.28 7.92
N ASP A 38 -7.91 -4.55 6.83
CA ASP A 38 -8.65 -3.28 6.86
C ASP A 38 -8.06 -2.25 7.86
N GLY A 39 -6.73 -2.29 8.02
CA GLY A 39 -6.00 -1.52 9.03
C GLY A 39 -5.44 -0.18 8.55
N THR A 40 -4.48 0.37 9.31
CA THR A 40 -3.76 1.61 8.96
C THR A 40 -3.04 1.49 7.62
N TYR A 41 -2.54 0.30 7.28
CA TYR A 41 -1.98 0.03 5.95
C TYR A 41 -2.95 0.40 4.83
N ARG A 42 -4.17 -0.13 4.88
CA ARG A 42 -5.18 0.06 3.84
C ARG A 42 -5.63 1.51 3.74
N GLU A 43 -5.81 2.18 4.88
CA GLU A 43 -6.12 3.62 4.91
C GLU A 43 -5.08 4.45 4.11
N ILE A 44 -3.80 4.21 4.37
CA ILE A 44 -2.67 4.91 3.71
C ILE A 44 -2.60 4.51 2.24
N PHE A 45 -2.75 3.21 1.93
CA PHE A 45 -2.68 2.68 0.59
C PHE A 45 -3.78 3.28 -0.30
N ASP A 46 -5.03 3.24 0.16
CA ASP A 46 -6.17 3.77 -0.58
C ASP A 46 -6.07 5.30 -0.75
N ALA A 47 -5.56 6.02 0.27
CA ALA A 47 -5.31 7.45 0.17
C ALA A 47 -4.24 7.78 -0.90
N SER A 48 -3.15 7.02 -0.91
CA SER A 48 -2.07 7.15 -1.89
C SER A 48 -2.55 6.81 -3.30
N ALA A 49 -3.36 5.76 -3.44
CA ALA A 49 -3.91 5.29 -4.71
C ALA A 49 -4.86 6.32 -5.34
N ARG A 50 -5.72 6.97 -4.53
CA ARG A 50 -6.57 8.08 -4.97
C ARG A 50 -5.74 9.25 -5.52
N SER A 51 -4.63 9.58 -4.88
CA SER A 51 -3.74 10.66 -5.34
C SER A 51 -3.08 10.36 -6.69
N LEU A 52 -2.94 9.08 -7.05
CA LEU A 52 -2.34 8.64 -8.32
C LEU A 52 -3.36 8.53 -9.47
N ASN A 53 -4.63 8.89 -9.28
CA ASN A 53 -5.72 8.59 -10.24
C ASN A 53 -5.68 7.12 -10.68
N LEU A 54 -5.41 6.20 -9.75
CA LEU A 54 -5.32 4.76 -10.06
C LEU A 54 -6.66 4.23 -10.65
N ASP A 55 -7.77 4.88 -10.32
CA ASP A 55 -9.09 4.66 -10.94
C ASP A 55 -9.07 4.80 -12.48
N ARG A 56 -8.21 5.63 -13.05
CA ARG A 56 -8.06 5.75 -14.51
C ARG A 56 -7.23 4.60 -15.08
N LEU A 57 -6.17 4.19 -14.41
CA LEU A 57 -5.32 3.08 -14.85
C LEU A 57 -6.08 1.74 -14.79
N VAL A 58 -6.78 1.47 -13.69
CA VAL A 58 -7.56 0.23 -13.53
C VAL A 58 -8.71 0.14 -14.53
N LYS A 59 -9.32 1.27 -14.92
CA LYS A 59 -10.31 1.30 -16.01
C LYS A 59 -9.67 0.96 -17.37
N THR A 60 -8.54 1.58 -17.70
CA THR A 60 -7.83 1.29 -18.96
C THR A 60 -7.41 -0.18 -19.09
N TYR A 61 -7.10 -0.87 -17.99
CA TYR A 61 -6.76 -2.30 -18.00
C TYR A 61 -7.95 -3.27 -17.90
N LYS A 62 -9.13 -2.80 -17.48
CA LYS A 62 -10.36 -3.64 -17.44
C LYS A 62 -11.17 -3.59 -18.72
N ASP A 63 -10.86 -2.66 -19.62
CA ASP A 63 -11.52 -2.50 -20.92
C ASP A 63 -10.81 -3.25 -22.07
N GLU A 64 -9.90 -4.19 -21.77
CA GLU A 64 -9.33 -5.16 -22.74
C GLU A 64 -9.88 -6.59 -22.55
#